data_AF-A0A530GI66-F1
#
_entry.id   AF-A0A530GI66-F1
#
_cell.length_a   1.000
_cell.length_b   1.000
_cell.length_c   1.000
_cell.angle_alpha   90.00
_cell.angle_beta   90.00
_cell.angle_gamma   90.00
#
_symmetry.space_group_name_H-M   'P 1'
#
loop_
_entity.id
_entity.type
_entity.pdbx_description
1 polymer ?
#
loop_
_entity_poly.entity_id
_entity_poly.type
_entity_poly.pdbx_seq_one_letter_code
_entity_poly.pdbx_strand_id
1 'polypeptide(L)'
;VVLESRDFNVSESVLTGETFPVVKSAGRSAPEAGIAQRTNAVFTGTSVRSGTAKVLAVATGARTEFASIAEALERRIPETEFARGIRMFGYLMTEIMLAIVIMVFFANVMLNRPLIESLLFSLALAVGLTPELLPAIISVTLA
;
A
#
# COMPACT_ATOMS: atom_id res chain seq x y z
N VAL A 1 1.91 29.02 -14.04
CA VAL A 1 2.98 29.69 -14.84
C VAL A 1 3.11 31.13 -14.40
N VAL A 2 4.32 31.57 -14.07
CA VAL A 2 4.59 32.92 -13.55
C VAL A 2 4.44 33.94 -14.68
N LEU A 3 3.63 34.98 -14.46
CA LEU A 3 3.43 36.10 -15.37
C LEU A 3 4.25 37.32 -14.93
N GLU A 4 4.23 37.60 -13.63
CA GLU A 4 5.00 38.68 -12.99
C GLU A 4 5.49 38.18 -11.62
N SER A 5 6.67 38.63 -11.19
CA SER A 5 7.28 38.20 -9.93
C SER A 5 8.19 39.29 -9.36
N ARG A 6 8.18 39.46 -8.03
CA ARG A 6 9.10 40.32 -7.28
C ARG A 6 9.66 39.54 -6.10
N ASP A 7 10.98 39.32 -6.11
CA ASP A 7 11.73 38.56 -5.09
C ASP A 7 11.07 37.21 -4.72
N PHE A 8 10.47 36.57 -5.72
CA PHE A 8 9.56 35.43 -5.51
C PHE A 8 10.34 34.13 -5.34
N ASN A 9 10.41 33.66 -4.10
CA ASN A 9 11.12 32.45 -3.70
C ASN A 9 10.12 31.39 -3.23
N VAL A 10 10.20 30.21 -3.83
CA VAL A 10 9.28 29.09 -3.55
C VAL A 10 10.06 27.89 -3.06
N SER A 11 9.57 27.27 -1.99
CA SER A 11 10.10 26.03 -1.44
C SER A 11 9.44 24.85 -2.13
N GLU A 12 10.23 24.10 -2.88
CA GLU A 12 9.81 22.92 -3.64
C GLU A 12 10.26 21.61 -2.99
N SER A 13 10.55 21.63 -1.68
CA SER A 13 11.05 20.48 -0.92
C SER A 13 10.12 19.28 -0.98
N VAL A 14 8.80 19.52 -1.04
CA VAL A 14 7.77 18.49 -1.16
C VAL A 14 7.86 17.72 -2.48
N LEU A 15 8.38 18.33 -3.55
CA LEU A 15 8.45 17.72 -4.89
C LEU A 15 9.87 17.27 -5.27
N THR A 16 10.88 17.94 -4.75
CA THR A 16 12.28 17.76 -5.15
C THR A 16 13.16 17.17 -4.04
N GLY A 17 12.72 17.23 -2.78
CA GLY A 17 13.54 16.89 -1.61
C GLY A 17 14.55 17.97 -1.20
N GLU A 18 14.72 19.03 -2.00
CA GLU A 18 15.70 20.09 -1.74
C GLU A 18 15.13 21.13 -0.76
N THR A 19 15.91 21.44 0.27
CA THR A 19 15.49 22.37 1.34
C THR A 19 15.59 23.83 0.91
N PHE A 20 16.48 24.15 -0.03
CA PHE A 20 16.75 25.52 -0.45
C PHE A 20 15.61 26.07 -1.33
N PRO A 21 15.10 27.28 -1.05
CA PRO A 21 14.09 27.91 -1.90
C PRO A 21 14.64 28.20 -3.30
N VAL A 22 13.79 28.02 -4.30
CA VAL A 22 14.12 28.28 -5.70
C VAL A 22 13.48 29.61 -6.11
N VAL A 23 14.27 30.46 -6.76
CA VAL A 23 13.79 31.72 -7.33
C VAL A 23 12.93 31.42 -8.56
N LYS A 24 11.72 31.96 -8.60
CA LYS A 24 10.78 31.81 -9.72
C LYS A 24 10.58 33.15 -10.42
N SER A 25 10.63 33.14 -11.75
CA SER A 25 10.54 34.34 -12.57
C SER A 25 9.71 34.12 -13.84
N ALA A 26 9.14 35.20 -14.37
CA ALA A 26 8.46 35.16 -15.65
C ALA A 26 9.45 34.82 -16.78
N GLY A 27 9.05 33.94 -17.70
CA GLY A 27 9.91 33.51 -18.80
C GLY A 27 9.53 32.14 -19.37
N ARG A 28 10.43 31.58 -20.19
CA ARG A 28 10.29 30.24 -20.76
C ARG A 28 11.37 29.32 -20.20
N SER A 29 10.96 28.21 -19.59
CA SER A 29 11.83 27.08 -19.30
C SER A 29 11.88 26.13 -20.51
N ALA A 30 12.94 25.34 -20.62
CA ALA A 30 13.08 24.37 -21.70
C ALA A 30 11.92 23.34 -21.66
N PRO A 31 11.44 22.84 -22.81
CA PRO A 31 10.35 21.85 -22.85
C PRO A 31 10.66 20.59 -22.05
N GLU A 32 11.92 20.16 -22.06
CA GLU A 32 12.42 18.95 -21.38
C GLU A 32 12.89 19.21 -19.94
N ALA A 33 12.81 20.46 -19.45
CA ALA A 33 13.22 20.78 -18.09
C ALA A 33 12.39 19.98 -17.07
N GLY A 34 13.08 19.31 -16.14
CA GLY A 34 12.44 18.67 -14.99
C GLY A 34 11.82 19.71 -14.03
N ILE A 35 11.02 19.24 -13.05
CA ILE A 35 10.29 20.09 -12.10
C ILE A 35 11.21 21.12 -11.42
N ALA A 36 12.37 20.69 -10.92
CA ALA A 36 13.35 21.56 -10.24
C ALA A 36 13.96 22.64 -11.14
N GLN A 37 14.04 22.40 -12.45
CA GLN A 37 14.64 23.32 -13.42
C GLN A 37 13.62 24.32 -14.01
N ARG A 38 12.33 24.15 -13.71
CA ARG A 38 11.27 25.04 -14.20
C ARG A 38 11.14 26.28 -13.32
N THR A 39 11.92 27.30 -13.63
CA THR A 39 11.87 28.61 -12.95
C THR A 39 10.62 29.42 -13.27
N ASN A 40 9.91 29.10 -14.36
CA ASN A 40 8.70 29.80 -14.80
C ASN A 40 7.38 29.17 -14.33
N ALA A 41 7.44 28.10 -13.54
CA ALA A 41 6.29 27.36 -13.06
C ALA A 41 6.26 27.31 -11.53
N VAL A 42 5.06 27.18 -11.00
CA VAL A 42 4.79 26.95 -9.57
C VAL A 42 3.88 25.73 -9.51
N PHE A 43 4.16 24.84 -8.58
CA PHE A 43 3.48 23.56 -8.46
C PHE A 43 2.62 23.54 -7.19
N THR A 44 1.52 22.80 -7.23
CA THR A 44 0.66 22.57 -6.06
C THR A 44 1.43 21.85 -4.95
N GLY A 45 1.15 22.18 -3.69
CA GLY A 45 1.87 21.62 -2.53
C GLY A 45 3.19 22.33 -2.20
N THR A 46 3.67 23.24 -3.06
CA THR A 46 4.84 24.09 -2.76
C THR A 46 4.44 25.32 -1.93
N SER A 47 5.39 25.88 -1.17
CA SER A 47 5.13 27.00 -0.26
C SER A 47 5.97 28.23 -0.62
N VAL A 48 5.34 29.40 -0.68
CA VAL A 48 6.04 30.67 -0.92
C VAL A 48 6.81 31.06 0.34
N ARG A 49 8.12 31.28 0.21
CA ARG A 49 8.99 31.70 1.32
C ARG A 49 9.11 33.21 1.41
N SER A 50 9.17 33.89 0.27
CA SER A 50 9.25 35.34 0.20
C SER A 50 8.82 35.86 -1.18
N GLY A 51 8.50 37.15 -1.23
CA GLY A 51 8.13 37.85 -2.45
C GLY A 51 6.65 37.75 -2.83
N THR A 52 6.34 38.25 -4.03
CA THR A 52 4.99 38.25 -4.60
C THR A 52 5.04 37.88 -6.08
N ALA A 53 4.01 37.22 -6.58
CA ALA A 53 3.92 36.88 -8.00
C ALA A 53 2.47 36.81 -8.46
N LYS A 54 2.29 37.10 -9.75
CA LYS A 54 1.05 36.84 -10.50
C LYS A 54 1.27 35.59 -11.33
N VAL A 55 0.40 34.60 -11.16
CA VAL A 55 0.58 33.27 -11.75
C VAL A 55 -0.70 32.87 -12.49
N LEU A 56 -0.55 32.36 -13.71
CA LEU A 56 -1.62 31.71 -14.47
C LEU A 56 -1.78 30.26 -13.99
N ALA A 57 -2.99 29.88 -13.60
CA ALA A 57 -3.33 28.49 -13.30
C ALA A 57 -3.45 27.69 -14.62
N VAL A 58 -2.59 26.70 -14.81
CA VAL A 58 -2.56 25.86 -16.02
C VAL A 58 -3.18 24.48 -15.78
N ALA A 59 -2.98 23.93 -14.59
CA ALA A 59 -3.56 22.66 -14.15
C ALA A 59 -4.16 22.81 -12.76
N THR A 60 -5.25 22.08 -12.51
CA THR A 60 -6.01 22.11 -11.25
C THR A 60 -6.48 20.70 -10.89
N GLY A 61 -6.65 20.44 -9.58
CA GLY A 61 -7.11 19.15 -9.07
C GLY A 61 -6.19 17.99 -9.46
N ALA A 62 -6.80 16.89 -9.94
CA ALA A 62 -6.11 15.66 -10.35
C ALA A 62 -5.13 15.82 -11.52
N ARG A 63 -5.22 16.92 -12.28
CA ARG A 63 -4.30 17.19 -13.42
C ARG A 63 -2.97 17.83 -12.98
N THR A 64 -2.77 18.02 -11.68
CA THR A 64 -1.54 18.65 -11.15
C THR A 64 -0.44 17.62 -10.96
N GLU A 65 0.82 18.05 -11.08
CA GLU A 65 1.99 17.18 -10.83
C GLU A 65 2.01 16.63 -9.39
N PHE A 66 1.47 17.38 -8.43
CA PHE A 66 1.37 16.90 -7.06
C PHE A 66 0.35 15.75 -6.94
N ALA A 67 -0.79 15.86 -7.64
CA ALA A 67 -1.80 14.83 -7.65
C ALA A 67 -1.32 13.55 -8.35
N SER A 68 -0.55 13.65 -9.44
CA SER A 68 0.02 12.48 -10.11
C SER A 68 1.02 11.73 -9.21
N ILE A 69 1.84 12.44 -8.43
CA ILE A 69 2.73 11.85 -7.43
C ILE A 69 1.93 11.20 -6.30
N ALA A 70 0.89 11.86 -5.79
CA ALA A 70 0.03 11.32 -4.74
C ALA A 70 -0.68 10.03 -5.20
N GLU A 71 -1.22 10.01 -6.42
CA GLU A 71 -1.87 8.83 -7.01
C GLU A 71 -0.88 7.69 -7.22
N ALA A 72 0.37 7.99 -7.62
CA ALA A 72 1.41 6.97 -7.72
C ALA A 72 1.73 6.33 -6.37
N LEU A 73 1.62 7.07 -5.27
CA LEU A 73 1.82 6.59 -3.91
C LEU A 73 0.61 5.80 -3.37
N GLU A 74 -0.61 6.14 -3.79
CA GLU A 74 -1.83 5.39 -3.45
C GLU A 74 -1.96 4.04 -4.15
N ARG A 75 -1.06 3.72 -5.11
CA ARG A 75 -1.03 2.40 -5.74
C ARG A 75 -0.92 1.33 -4.66
N ARG A 76 -1.84 0.36 -4.73
CA ARG A 76 -2.05 -0.70 -3.72
C ARG A 76 -0.73 -1.18 -3.13
N ILE A 77 -0.60 -1.04 -1.80
CA ILE A 77 0.47 -1.65 -1.04
C ILE A 77 0.47 -3.15 -1.39
N PRO A 78 1.53 -3.67 -2.01
CA PRO A 78 1.60 -5.09 -2.33
C PRO A 78 1.50 -5.90 -1.04
N GLU A 79 0.95 -7.11 -1.15
CA GLU A 79 0.91 -8.02 0.00
C GLU A 79 2.31 -8.20 0.58
N THR A 80 2.45 -8.02 1.89
CA THR A 80 3.74 -8.18 2.57
C THR A 80 4.19 -9.63 2.50
N GLU A 81 5.51 -9.86 2.43
CA GLU A 81 6.07 -11.22 2.45
C GLU A 81 5.63 -11.99 3.71
N PHE A 82 5.39 -11.29 4.82
CA PHE A 82 4.84 -11.87 6.04
C PHE A 82 3.40 -12.35 5.89
N ALA A 83 2.50 -11.53 5.32
CA ALA A 83 1.11 -11.93 5.06
C ALA A 83 1.05 -13.12 4.09
N ARG A 84 1.92 -13.14 3.08
CA ARG A 84 2.09 -14.28 2.18
C ARG A 84 2.53 -15.54 2.94
N GLY A 85 3.48 -15.41 3.87
CA GLY A 85 3.93 -16.49 4.74
C GLY A 85 2.81 -17.07 5.62
N ILE A 86 2.01 -16.22 6.26
CA ILE A 86 0.86 -16.64 7.08
C ILE A 86 -0.16 -17.40 6.22
N ARG A 87 -0.46 -16.92 5.01
CA ARG A 87 -1.39 -17.60 4.11
C ARG A 87 -0.89 -18.98 3.71
N MET A 88 0.38 -19.10 3.36
CA MET A 88 0.99 -20.39 3.00
C MET A 88 0.98 -21.37 4.17
N PHE A 89 1.29 -20.88 5.38
CA PHE A 89 1.17 -21.69 6.60
C PHE A 89 -0.28 -22.12 6.87
N GLY A 90 -1.26 -21.23 6.69
CA GLY A 90 -2.68 -21.56 6.81
C GLY A 90 -3.13 -22.64 5.82
N TYR A 91 -2.64 -22.61 4.58
CA TYR A 91 -2.89 -23.67 3.61
C TYR A 91 -2.26 -25.00 4.03
N LEU A 92 -1.02 -24.99 4.51
CA LEU A 92 -0.35 -26.20 5.00
C LEU A 92 -1.12 -26.85 6.15
N MET A 93 -1.56 -26.05 7.13
CA MET A 93 -2.37 -26.55 8.25
C MET A 93 -3.70 -27.14 7.78
N THR A 94 -4.37 -26.46 6.84
CA THR A 94 -5.65 -26.94 6.26
C THR A 94 -5.46 -28.27 5.53
N GLU A 95 -4.38 -28.42 4.76
CA GLU A 95 -4.05 -29.65 4.04
C GLU A 95 -3.79 -30.81 5.00
N ILE A 96 -3.00 -30.59 6.06
CA ILE A 96 -2.72 -31.59 7.10
C ILE A 96 -4.02 -32.00 7.81
N MET A 97 -4.84 -31.04 8.22
CA MET A 97 -6.12 -31.32 8.88
C MET A 97 -7.05 -32.14 7.99
N LEU A 98 -7.19 -31.75 6.72
CA LEU A 98 -8.04 -32.47 5.77
C LEU A 98 -7.55 -33.90 5.56
N ALA A 99 -6.22 -34.11 5.45
CA ALA A 99 -5.63 -35.44 5.33
C ALA A 99 -5.95 -36.33 6.54
N ILE A 100 -5.83 -35.79 7.76
CA ILE A 100 -6.16 -36.51 9.01
C ILE A 100 -7.66 -36.86 9.06
N VAL A 101 -8.53 -35.90 8.74
CA VAL A 101 -9.99 -36.09 8.75
C VAL A 101 -10.41 -37.19 7.77
N ILE A 102 -9.89 -37.15 6.54
CA ILE A 102 -10.15 -38.16 5.53
C ILE A 102 -9.64 -39.53 6.00
N MET A 103 -8.40 -39.60 6.48
CA MET A 103 -7.79 -40.85 6.97
C MET A 103 -8.62 -41.48 8.09
N VAL A 104 -9.03 -40.69 9.08
CA VAL A 104 -9.83 -41.17 10.22
C VAL A 104 -11.24 -41.58 9.78
N PHE A 105 -11.86 -40.84 8.87
CA PHE A 105 -13.17 -41.19 8.33
C PHE A 105 -13.14 -42.56 7.64
N PHE A 106 -12.21 -42.77 6.71
CA PHE A 106 -12.08 -44.04 6.01
C PHE A 106 -11.71 -45.19 6.95
N ALA A 107 -10.82 -44.96 7.92
CA ALA A 107 -10.50 -45.97 8.93
C ALA A 107 -11.75 -46.40 9.72
N ASN A 108 -12.56 -45.45 10.20
CA ASN A 108 -13.79 -45.78 10.92
C ASN A 108 -14.80 -46.57 10.07
N VAL A 109 -14.96 -46.22 8.80
CA VAL A 109 -15.83 -46.95 7.87
C VAL A 109 -15.32 -48.37 7.65
N MET A 110 -14.01 -48.58 7.49
CA MET A 110 -13.42 -49.93 7.39
C MET A 110 -13.61 -50.75 8.67
N LEU A 111 -13.71 -50.10 9.83
CA LEU A 111 -14.03 -50.74 11.11
C LEU A 111 -15.54 -51.03 11.29
N ASN A 112 -16.37 -50.89 10.24
CA ASN A 112 -17.83 -51.06 10.27
C ASN A 112 -18.54 -50.14 11.27
N ARG A 113 -17.98 -48.96 11.56
CA ARG A 113 -18.68 -47.93 12.33
C ARG A 113 -19.82 -47.32 11.50
N PRO A 114 -20.92 -46.87 12.12
CA PRO A 114 -21.97 -46.14 11.41
C PRO A 114 -21.40 -44.91 10.69
N LEU A 115 -21.83 -44.68 9.44
CA LEU A 115 -21.34 -43.58 8.59
C LEU A 115 -21.52 -42.21 9.26
N ILE A 116 -22.68 -41.99 9.89
CA ILE A 116 -23.02 -40.73 10.56
C ILE A 116 -22.11 -40.49 11.76
N GLU A 117 -21.86 -41.50 12.60
CA GLU A 117 -20.95 -41.40 13.74
C GLU A 117 -19.51 -41.11 13.28
N SER A 118 -19.07 -41.78 12.22
CA SER A 118 -17.74 -41.59 11.64
C SER A 118 -17.55 -40.17 11.09
N LEU A 119 -18.57 -39.62 10.44
CA LEU A 119 -18.56 -38.25 9.95
C LEU A 119 -18.52 -37.24 11.10
N LEU A 120 -19.39 -37.40 12.11
CA LEU A 120 -19.46 -36.52 13.27
C LEU A 120 -18.13 -36.54 14.07
N PHE A 121 -17.53 -37.71 14.23
CA PHE A 121 -16.23 -37.86 14.90
C PHE A 121 -15.11 -37.17 14.13
N SER A 122 -15.06 -37.36 12.81
CA SER A 122 -14.04 -36.74 11.96
C SER A 122 -14.17 -35.22 11.94
N LEU A 123 -15.40 -34.69 11.94
CA LEU A 123 -15.67 -33.26 12.05
C LEU A 123 -15.25 -32.70 13.43
N ALA A 124 -15.54 -33.41 14.52
CA ALA A 124 -15.11 -33.02 15.86
C ALA A 124 -13.58 -32.95 15.97
N LEU A 125 -12.88 -33.90 15.34
CA LEU A 125 -11.42 -33.88 15.20
C LEU A 125 -10.92 -32.67 14.41
N ALA A 126 -11.55 -32.36 13.27
CA ALA A 126 -11.20 -31.19 12.48
C ALA A 126 -11.28 -29.90 13.31
N VAL A 127 -12.39 -29.70 14.02
CA VAL A 127 -12.58 -28.53 14.88
C VAL A 127 -11.54 -28.50 15.99
N GLY A 128 -11.30 -29.62 16.68
CA GLY A 128 -10.32 -29.70 17.77
C GLY A 128 -8.85 -29.52 17.34
N LEU A 129 -8.53 -29.74 16.08
CA LEU A 129 -7.18 -29.54 15.52
C LEU A 129 -6.97 -28.16 14.88
N THR A 130 -8.02 -27.34 14.78
CA THR A 130 -7.94 -26.02 14.15
C THR A 130 -7.04 -25.11 15.00
N PRO A 131 -5.94 -24.55 14.46
CA PRO A 131 -5.08 -23.64 15.20
C PRO A 131 -5.69 -22.23 15.25
N GLU A 132 -6.83 -22.08 15.93
CA GLU A 132 -7.57 -20.80 16.03
C GLU A 132 -6.74 -19.67 16.66
N LEU A 133 -5.81 -20.03 17.55
CA LEU A 133 -5.01 -19.08 18.31
C LEU A 133 -3.76 -18.60 17.58
N LEU A 134 -3.38 -19.22 16.46
CA LEU A 134 -2.12 -18.91 15.77
C LEU A 134 -2.08 -17.48 15.20
N PRO A 135 -3.13 -16.96 14.55
CA PRO A 135 -3.18 -15.55 14.14
C PRO A 135 -3.08 -14.59 15.32
N ALA A 136 -3.75 -14.91 16.44
CA ALA A 136 -3.74 -14.08 17.64
C ALA A 136 -2.35 -14.03 18.30
N ILE A 137 -1.69 -15.19 18.44
CA ILE A 137 -0.33 -15.28 19.00
C ILE A 137 0.66 -14.48 18.16
N ILE A 138 0.60 -14.64 16.82
CA ILE A 138 1.50 -13.93 15.90
C ILE A 138 1.31 -12.41 16.01
N SER A 139 0.06 -11.94 16.05
CA SER A 139 -0.24 -10.51 16.23
C SER A 139 0.29 -9.97 17.55
N VAL A 140 0.18 -10.73 18.65
CA VAL A 140 0.69 -10.31 19.97
C VAL A 140 2.22 -10.29 20.02
N THR A 141 2.90 -11.23 19.36
CA THR A 141 4.38 -11.26 19.34
C THR A 141 5.01 -10.15 18.49
N LEU A 142 4.24 -9.55 17.59
CA LEU A 142 4.71 -8.52 16.66
C LEU A 142 4.33 -7.09 17.08
N ALA A 143 3.34 -6.95 17.97
CA ALA A 143 2.95 -5.68 18.58
C ALA A 143 3.98 -5.21 19.61
#